data_AF-A0A2C8FE83-F1
#
_entry.id   AF-A0A2C8FE83-F1
#
_cell.length_a   1.000
_cell.length_b   1.000
_cell.length_c   1.000
_cell.angle_alpha   90.00
_cell.angle_beta   90.00
_cell.angle_gamma   90.00
#
_symmetry.space_group_name_H-M   'P 1'
#
loop_
_entity.id
_entity.type
_entity.pdbx_description
1 polymer ?
#
loop_
_entity_poly.entity_id
_entity_poly.type
_entity_poly.pdbx_seq_one_letter_code
_entity_poly.pdbx_strand_id
1 'polypeptide(L)'
;MQHPIGFIHGRFQVLHNDHLKYLMAGKRLCDHLIVGITNPTPDTIDEEASNPERSEPMNNPLTFEERKAMIVAAFNEVGLRDHEYSVVPFPICKPDLLRETAPADAIYYLTIYDDWGREKEQRLRDLGLKTHVMWERSPSEKGISGTDVRQAIRDDRDWQSMVPPAVAELVEAWNLQKRLSSSNSSGS
;
A
#
# COMPACT_ATOMS: atom_id res chain seq x y z
N MET A 1 20.76 5.95 -12.30
CA MET A 1 20.07 5.91 -13.60
C MET A 1 18.59 6.02 -13.28
N GLN A 2 17.88 6.99 -13.85
CA GLN A 2 16.46 7.21 -13.58
C GLN A 2 15.67 6.43 -14.64
N HIS A 3 14.72 5.60 -14.22
CA HIS A 3 13.88 4.80 -15.10
C HIS A 3 12.69 5.63 -15.60
N PRO A 4 12.22 5.47 -16.84
CA PRO A 4 11.06 6.23 -17.31
C PRO A 4 9.82 6.00 -16.42
N ILE A 5 9.56 4.73 -16.08
CA ILE A 5 8.41 4.33 -15.26
C ILE A 5 8.87 3.43 -14.13
N GLY A 6 8.51 3.81 -12.91
CA GLY A 6 8.61 2.99 -11.71
C GLY A 6 7.23 2.53 -11.27
N PHE A 7 7.16 1.36 -10.63
CA PHE A 7 5.92 0.81 -10.09
C PHE A 7 6.13 0.39 -8.64
N ILE A 8 5.31 0.90 -7.73
CA ILE A 8 5.22 0.45 -6.34
C ILE A 8 3.80 -0.02 -6.08
N HIS A 9 3.62 -1.10 -5.32
CA HIS A 9 2.30 -1.51 -4.89
C HIS A 9 2.22 -1.79 -3.39
N GLY A 10 1.02 -1.63 -2.86
CA GLY A 10 0.70 -1.87 -1.45
C GLY A 10 -0.80 -1.80 -1.19
N ARG A 11 -1.23 -2.27 -0.01
CA ARG A 11 -2.64 -2.18 0.39
C ARG A 11 -3.02 -0.80 0.90
N PHE A 12 -2.10 -0.12 1.58
CA PHE A 12 -2.27 1.22 2.16
C PHE A 12 -3.47 1.36 3.11
N GLN A 13 -3.63 0.39 4.02
CA GLN A 13 -4.73 0.30 5.01
C GLN A 13 -4.20 0.56 6.43
N VAL A 14 -3.72 1.72 6.84
CA VAL A 14 -3.81 3.08 6.32
C VAL A 14 -2.48 3.49 5.67
N LEU A 15 -2.45 4.54 4.82
CA LEU A 15 -1.18 5.13 4.38
C LEU A 15 -0.43 5.71 5.60
N HIS A 16 0.85 5.40 5.75
CA HIS A 16 1.63 5.80 6.93
C HIS A 16 3.03 6.27 6.55
N ASN A 17 3.77 6.85 7.50
CA ASN A 17 5.04 7.53 7.23
C ASN A 17 6.09 6.61 6.57
N ASP A 18 6.14 5.33 6.94
CA ASP A 18 7.03 4.38 6.26
C ASP A 18 6.61 4.03 4.83
N HIS A 19 5.31 4.05 4.50
CA HIS A 19 4.86 3.96 3.10
C HIS A 19 5.32 5.18 2.31
N LEU A 20 5.18 6.39 2.87
CA LEU A 20 5.60 7.62 2.20
C LEU A 20 7.12 7.63 1.95
N LYS A 21 7.93 7.23 2.94
CA LYS A 21 9.38 7.05 2.76
C LYS A 21 9.70 6.12 1.60
N TYR A 22 8.99 4.99 1.53
CA TYR A 22 9.15 4.00 0.47
C TYR A 22 8.76 4.54 -0.92
N LEU A 23 7.59 5.14 -1.02
CA LEU A 23 7.10 5.76 -2.26
C LEU A 23 8.07 6.84 -2.76
N MET A 24 8.55 7.71 -1.87
CA MET A 24 9.50 8.77 -2.21
C MET A 24 10.87 8.25 -2.61
N ALA A 25 11.32 7.14 -2.01
CA ALA A 25 12.56 6.51 -2.41
C ALA A 25 12.43 5.89 -3.81
N GLY A 26 11.30 5.23 -4.13
CA GLY A 26 11.02 4.74 -5.48
C GLY A 26 10.88 5.87 -6.51
N LYS A 27 10.20 6.97 -6.15
CA LYS A 27 10.05 8.14 -7.03
C LYS A 27 11.39 8.75 -7.44
N ARG A 28 12.41 8.73 -6.57
CA ARG A 28 13.76 9.21 -6.91
C ARG A 28 14.46 8.36 -7.97
N LEU A 29 14.00 7.13 -8.18
CA LEU A 29 14.55 6.19 -9.15
C LEU A 29 13.83 6.25 -10.49
N CYS A 30 12.73 7.00 -10.63
CA CYS A 30 11.97 7.09 -11.87
C CYS A 30 11.45 8.50 -12.21
N ASP A 31 11.08 8.70 -13.48
CA ASP A 31 10.47 9.95 -13.95
C ASP A 31 9.00 9.99 -13.54
N HIS A 32 8.25 8.92 -13.82
CA HIS A 32 6.86 8.74 -13.40
C HIS A 32 6.71 7.52 -12.47
N LEU A 33 6.04 7.69 -11.34
CA LEU A 33 5.77 6.61 -10.38
C LEU A 33 4.31 6.16 -10.46
N ILE A 34 4.08 4.90 -10.82
CA ILE A 34 2.76 4.28 -10.71
C ILE A 34 2.65 3.61 -9.33
N VAL A 35 1.59 3.94 -8.61
CA VAL A 35 1.24 3.37 -7.30
C VAL A 35 0.04 2.44 -7.46
N GLY A 36 0.30 1.13 -7.43
CA GLY A 36 -0.70 0.08 -7.48
C GLY A 36 -1.33 -0.18 -6.10
N ILE A 37 -2.62 0.10 -5.95
CA ILE A 37 -3.36 -0.26 -4.74
C ILE A 37 -3.81 -1.72 -4.86
N THR A 38 -3.24 -2.58 -4.02
CA THR A 38 -3.62 -4.00 -3.97
C THR A 38 -4.93 -4.20 -3.22
N ASN A 39 -5.61 -5.30 -3.50
CA ASN A 39 -6.97 -5.59 -3.01
C ASN A 39 -7.90 -4.38 -3.25
N PRO A 40 -8.01 -3.89 -4.51
CA PRO A 40 -8.79 -2.68 -4.80
C PRO A 40 -10.29 -2.84 -4.47
N THR A 41 -10.84 -4.04 -4.67
CA THR A 41 -12.23 -4.39 -4.33
C THR A 41 -12.29 -5.72 -3.56
N PRO A 42 -13.36 -5.98 -2.77
CA PRO A 42 -13.53 -7.25 -2.06
C PRO A 42 -13.41 -8.48 -2.97
N ASP A 43 -13.93 -8.41 -4.20
CA ASP A 43 -13.92 -9.52 -5.17
C ASP A 43 -12.52 -9.84 -5.75
N THR A 44 -11.55 -8.96 -5.52
CA THR A 44 -10.15 -9.16 -5.93
C THR A 44 -9.27 -9.71 -4.81
N ILE A 45 -9.86 -9.91 -3.62
CA ILE A 45 -9.21 -10.55 -2.49
C ILE A 45 -9.38 -12.07 -2.67
N ASP A 46 -8.27 -12.77 -2.93
CA ASP A 46 -8.23 -14.23 -2.78
C ASP A 46 -7.71 -14.59 -1.38
N GLU A 47 -8.07 -15.75 -0.86
CA GLU A 47 -7.47 -16.31 0.35
C GLU A 47 -5.98 -16.56 0.08
N GLU A 48 -5.10 -15.74 0.69
CA GLU A 48 -3.65 -15.95 0.62
C GLU A 48 -3.25 -17.02 1.65
N ALA A 49 -2.93 -18.24 1.18
CA ALA A 49 -2.51 -19.34 2.05
C ALA A 49 -1.29 -19.00 2.92
N SER A 50 -0.42 -18.11 2.45
CA SER A 50 0.77 -17.64 3.18
C SER A 50 0.48 -16.49 4.16
N ASN A 51 -0.68 -15.82 4.08
CA ASN A 51 -1.06 -14.77 5.03
C ASN A 51 -2.60 -14.51 5.03
N PRO A 52 -3.39 -15.41 5.62
CA PRO A 52 -4.86 -15.37 5.52
C PRO A 52 -5.50 -14.13 6.15
N GLU A 53 -4.88 -13.57 7.20
CA GLU A 53 -5.34 -12.33 7.83
C GLU A 53 -5.43 -11.16 6.83
N ARG A 54 -4.67 -11.21 5.71
CA ARG A 54 -4.66 -10.14 4.72
C ARG A 54 -5.97 -9.97 3.98
N SER A 55 -6.77 -11.02 3.94
CA SER A 55 -8.03 -11.10 3.22
C SER A 55 -9.23 -10.72 4.10
N GLU A 56 -9.02 -10.56 5.41
CA GLU A 56 -10.10 -10.23 6.34
C GLU A 56 -10.66 -8.81 6.10
N PRO A 57 -11.99 -8.62 6.10
CA PRO A 57 -12.61 -7.30 5.94
C PRO A 57 -12.13 -6.28 6.98
N MET A 58 -11.90 -6.73 8.22
CA MET A 58 -11.37 -5.90 9.31
C MET A 58 -9.98 -5.33 9.01
N ASN A 59 -9.20 -6.01 8.17
CA ASN A 59 -7.87 -5.60 7.74
C ASN A 59 -7.90 -4.76 6.45
N ASN A 60 -9.07 -4.58 5.83
CA ASN A 60 -9.29 -3.77 4.63
C ASN A 60 -10.44 -2.76 4.81
N PRO A 61 -10.41 -1.89 5.83
CA PRO A 61 -11.52 -1.00 6.19
C PRO A 61 -11.73 0.18 5.22
N LEU A 62 -10.73 0.52 4.41
CA LEU A 62 -10.79 1.60 3.44
C LEU A 62 -11.06 1.08 2.03
N THR A 63 -11.85 1.83 1.28
CA THR A 63 -12.10 1.60 -0.14
C THR A 63 -10.87 1.95 -0.99
N PHE A 64 -10.88 1.59 -2.28
CA PHE A 64 -9.85 2.05 -3.22
C PHE A 64 -9.75 3.59 -3.27
N GLU A 65 -10.88 4.30 -3.37
CA GLU A 65 -10.89 5.77 -3.49
C GLU A 65 -10.38 6.47 -2.22
N GLU A 66 -10.71 5.97 -1.03
CA GLU A 66 -10.16 6.51 0.22
C GLU A 66 -8.63 6.34 0.29
N ARG A 67 -8.12 5.18 -0.10
CA ARG A 67 -6.68 4.93 -0.12
C ARG A 67 -5.96 5.77 -1.18
N LYS A 68 -6.57 5.94 -2.35
CA LYS A 68 -6.08 6.84 -3.39
C LYS A 68 -6.05 8.28 -2.91
N ALA A 69 -7.10 8.75 -2.25
CA ALA A 69 -7.15 10.09 -1.69
C ALA A 69 -6.05 10.32 -0.64
N MET A 70 -5.76 9.33 0.22
CA MET A 70 -4.63 9.41 1.15
C MET A 70 -3.28 9.52 0.45
N ILE A 71 -3.05 8.75 -0.62
CA ILE A 71 -1.81 8.81 -1.40
C ILE A 71 -1.64 10.18 -2.06
N VAL A 72 -2.70 10.67 -2.71
CA VAL A 72 -2.71 12.00 -3.36
C VAL A 72 -2.45 13.10 -2.34
N ALA A 73 -3.13 13.07 -1.19
CA ALA A 73 -2.94 14.05 -0.13
C ALA A 73 -1.49 14.06 0.39
N ALA A 74 -0.91 12.89 0.65
CA ALA A 74 0.48 12.78 1.10
C ALA A 74 1.48 13.23 0.04
N PHE A 75 1.23 12.96 -1.25
CA PHE A 75 2.08 13.42 -2.34
C PHE A 75 2.02 14.94 -2.53
N ASN A 76 0.83 15.53 -2.46
CA ASN A 76 0.66 16.98 -2.51
C ASN A 76 1.39 17.68 -1.36
N GLU A 77 1.32 17.12 -0.15
CA GLU A 77 2.03 17.64 1.03
C GLU A 77 3.55 17.71 0.84
N VAL A 78 4.14 16.71 0.18
CA VAL A 78 5.58 16.68 -0.12
C VAL A 78 5.95 17.34 -1.46
N GLY A 79 4.98 17.97 -2.13
CA GLY A 79 5.20 18.76 -3.35
C GLY A 79 5.33 17.95 -4.65
N LEU A 80 4.87 16.69 -4.68
CA LEU A 80 4.76 15.93 -5.93
C LEU A 80 3.62 16.49 -6.79
N ARG A 81 3.86 16.66 -8.10
CA ARG A 81 2.85 17.15 -9.04
C ARG A 81 2.08 15.98 -9.65
N ASP A 82 0.81 16.20 -10.01
CA ASP A 82 -0.09 15.19 -10.57
C ASP A 82 0.45 14.43 -11.79
N HIS A 83 1.31 15.04 -12.61
CA HIS A 83 1.89 14.39 -13.79
C HIS A 83 3.10 13.48 -13.47
N GLU A 84 3.59 13.51 -12.23
CA GLU A 84 4.75 12.74 -11.78
C GLU A 84 4.37 11.36 -11.23
N TYR A 85 3.08 11.10 -11.05
CA TYR A 85 2.60 9.82 -10.55
C TYR A 85 1.21 9.46 -11.06
N SER A 86 0.87 8.17 -10.94
CA SER A 86 -0.48 7.65 -11.17
C SER A 86 -0.86 6.72 -10.03
N VAL A 87 -2.13 6.68 -9.65
CA VAL A 87 -2.63 5.72 -8.65
C VAL A 87 -3.67 4.83 -9.33
N VAL A 88 -3.40 3.52 -9.36
CA VAL A 88 -4.19 2.55 -10.13
C VAL A 88 -4.58 1.34 -9.27
N PRO A 89 -5.71 0.67 -9.56
CA PRO A 89 -5.99 -0.65 -9.00
C PRO A 89 -4.91 -1.66 -9.42
N PHE A 90 -4.47 -2.52 -8.51
CA PHE A 90 -3.47 -3.55 -8.82
C PHE A 90 -3.81 -4.89 -8.14
N PRO A 91 -4.64 -5.74 -8.76
CA PRO A 91 -5.08 -7.01 -8.17
C PRO A 91 -3.96 -8.06 -8.23
N ILE A 92 -2.97 -7.96 -7.33
CA ILE A 92 -1.77 -8.82 -7.29
C ILE A 92 -2.08 -10.32 -7.17
N CYS A 93 -3.28 -10.68 -6.69
CA CYS A 93 -3.76 -12.05 -6.55
C CYS A 93 -4.43 -12.62 -7.80
N LYS A 94 -4.65 -11.80 -8.84
CA LYS A 94 -5.23 -12.20 -10.12
C LYS A 94 -4.20 -12.07 -11.24
N PRO A 95 -3.23 -13.00 -11.37
CA PRO A 95 -2.15 -12.89 -12.35
C PRO A 95 -2.63 -12.69 -13.78
N ASP A 96 -3.77 -13.28 -14.17
CA ASP A 96 -4.34 -13.13 -15.51
C ASP A 96 -4.75 -11.67 -15.80
N LEU A 97 -5.34 -10.97 -14.82
CA LEU A 97 -5.66 -9.55 -14.95
C LEU A 97 -4.41 -8.68 -15.01
N LEU A 98 -3.35 -9.07 -14.29
CA LEU A 98 -2.09 -8.33 -14.30
C LEU A 98 -1.36 -8.44 -15.63
N ARG A 99 -1.38 -9.59 -16.31
CA ARG A 99 -0.73 -9.73 -17.63
C ARG A 99 -1.23 -8.72 -18.65
N GLU A 100 -2.51 -8.33 -18.56
CA GLU A 100 -3.13 -7.40 -19.50
C GLU A 100 -2.94 -5.93 -19.11
N THR A 101 -2.69 -5.64 -17.82
CA THR A 101 -2.76 -4.27 -17.28
C THR A 101 -1.46 -3.77 -16.65
N ALA A 102 -0.55 -4.67 -16.27
CA ALA A 102 0.72 -4.36 -15.64
C ALA A 102 1.70 -3.81 -16.70
N PRO A 103 2.22 -2.57 -16.54
CA PRO A 103 3.19 -2.01 -17.49
C PRO A 103 4.45 -2.87 -17.55
N ALA A 104 4.71 -3.49 -18.70
CA ALA A 104 5.84 -4.42 -18.88
C ALA A 104 7.20 -3.73 -18.91
N ASP A 105 7.23 -2.44 -19.24
CA ASP A 105 8.42 -1.59 -19.32
C ASP A 105 8.77 -0.92 -17.98
N ALA A 106 7.87 -0.95 -17.01
CA ALA A 106 8.10 -0.41 -15.67
C ALA A 106 9.07 -1.27 -14.86
N ILE A 107 9.79 -0.62 -13.93
CA ILE A 107 10.55 -1.30 -12.88
C ILE A 107 9.70 -1.40 -11.62
N TYR A 108 9.39 -2.63 -11.22
CA TYR A 108 8.61 -2.94 -10.02
C TYR A 108 9.52 -2.88 -8.81
N TYR A 109 9.44 -1.79 -8.07
CA TYR A 109 10.17 -1.60 -6.82
C TYR A 109 9.48 -2.41 -5.72
N LEU A 110 10.30 -3.11 -4.93
CA LEU A 110 9.85 -3.98 -3.85
C LEU A 110 10.73 -3.75 -2.61
N THR A 111 10.17 -4.05 -1.45
CA THR A 111 10.91 -4.23 -0.19
C THR A 111 10.64 -5.63 0.33
N ILE A 112 11.68 -6.29 0.83
CA ILE A 112 11.56 -7.64 1.38
C ILE A 112 11.77 -7.56 2.89
N TYR A 113 10.75 -7.97 3.63
CA TYR A 113 10.76 -8.03 5.10
C TYR A 113 10.49 -9.43 5.65
N ASP A 114 9.88 -10.29 4.82
CA ASP A 114 9.36 -11.60 5.18
C ASP A 114 9.28 -12.49 3.92
N ASP A 115 8.92 -13.76 4.11
CA ASP A 115 8.76 -14.72 3.01
C ASP A 115 7.70 -14.27 2.00
N TRP A 116 6.67 -13.54 2.46
CA TRP A 116 5.67 -12.93 1.58
C TRP A 116 6.28 -11.87 0.64
N GLY A 117 7.23 -11.07 1.13
CA GLY A 117 8.04 -10.19 0.30
C GLY A 117 8.69 -10.92 -0.87
N ARG A 118 9.26 -12.09 -0.61
CA ARG A 118 9.90 -12.95 -1.63
C ARG A 118 8.90 -13.61 -2.56
N GLU A 119 7.76 -14.09 -2.03
CA GLU A 119 6.71 -14.70 -2.86
C GLU A 119 6.16 -13.70 -3.89
N LYS A 120 5.93 -12.45 -3.48
CA LYS A 120 5.51 -11.39 -4.40
C LYS A 120 6.55 -11.08 -5.46
N GLU A 121 7.83 -11.01 -5.07
CA GLU A 121 8.91 -10.81 -6.04
C GLU A 121 8.90 -11.94 -7.08
N GLN A 122 8.82 -13.20 -6.62
CA GLN A 122 8.79 -14.35 -7.51
C GLN A 122 7.59 -14.29 -8.45
N ARG A 123 6.40 -13.97 -7.93
CA ARG A 123 5.18 -13.82 -8.75
C ARG A 123 5.33 -12.77 -9.85
N LEU A 124 5.94 -11.62 -9.55
CA LEU A 124 6.21 -10.60 -10.57
C LEU A 124 7.24 -11.07 -11.61
N ARG A 125 8.29 -11.78 -11.17
CA ARG A 125 9.30 -12.36 -12.07
C ARG A 125 8.69 -13.44 -12.98
N ASP A 126 7.79 -14.27 -12.46
CA ASP A 126 7.08 -15.31 -13.22
C ASP A 126 6.14 -14.72 -14.29
N LEU A 127 5.71 -13.47 -14.10
CA LEU A 127 4.96 -12.69 -15.10
C LEU A 127 5.88 -12.00 -16.13
N GLY A 128 7.19 -12.18 -16.04
CA GLY A 128 8.18 -11.53 -16.91
C GLY A 128 8.41 -10.05 -16.60
N LEU A 129 7.95 -9.57 -15.44
CA LEU A 129 8.10 -8.17 -15.03
C LEU A 129 9.48 -7.93 -14.41
N LYS A 130 10.04 -6.74 -14.67
CA LYS A 130 11.35 -6.35 -14.14
C LYS A 130 11.21 -5.88 -12.70
N THR A 131 11.85 -6.57 -11.77
CA THR A 131 11.81 -6.20 -10.34
C THR A 131 13.11 -5.53 -9.89
N HIS A 132 13.00 -4.67 -8.88
CA HIS A 132 14.14 -4.06 -8.18
C HIS A 132 13.87 -4.03 -6.67
N VAL A 133 14.61 -4.82 -5.92
CA VAL A 133 14.53 -4.84 -4.45
C VAL A 133 15.28 -3.63 -3.91
N MET A 134 14.55 -2.66 -3.36
CA MET A 134 15.11 -1.42 -2.83
C MET A 134 15.86 -1.64 -1.53
N TRP A 135 15.34 -2.51 -0.67
CA TRP A 135 16.04 -3.02 0.51
C TRP A 135 15.43 -4.33 0.97
N GLU A 136 16.26 -5.10 1.63
CA GLU A 136 15.89 -6.30 2.37
C GLU A 136 16.25 -6.08 3.83
N ARG A 137 15.30 -6.28 4.72
CA ARG A 137 15.46 -6.08 6.17
C ARG A 137 14.77 -7.20 6.92
N SER A 138 15.19 -7.45 8.15
CA SER A 138 14.52 -8.46 8.96
C SER A 138 13.13 -7.97 9.42
N PRO A 139 12.20 -8.88 9.79
CA PRO A 139 10.90 -8.48 10.34
C PRO A 139 11.01 -7.56 11.56
N SER A 140 12.05 -7.72 12.38
CA SER A 140 12.26 -6.89 13.59
C SER A 140 12.67 -5.45 13.29
N GLU A 141 13.14 -5.18 12.06
CA GLU A 141 13.49 -3.83 11.59
C GLU A 141 12.32 -3.14 10.86
N LYS A 142 11.15 -3.78 10.84
CA LYS A 142 9.93 -3.20 10.31
C LYS A 142 9.49 -2.10 11.27
N GLY A 143 9.45 -0.86 10.76
CA GLY A 143 9.01 0.29 11.52
C GLY A 143 7.49 0.29 11.66
N ILE A 144 6.84 1.32 11.11
CA ILE A 144 5.39 1.48 11.22
C ILE A 144 4.69 0.43 10.36
N SER A 145 3.75 -0.32 10.94
CA SER A 145 2.85 -1.20 10.21
C SER A 145 1.43 -0.64 10.15
N GLY A 146 0.71 -0.93 9.06
CA GLY A 146 -0.70 -0.55 8.95
C GLY A 146 -1.58 -1.14 10.07
N THR A 147 -1.23 -2.32 10.59
CA THR A 147 -1.97 -2.93 11.71
C THR A 147 -1.82 -2.09 12.98
N ASP A 148 -0.61 -1.66 13.30
CA ASP A 148 -0.35 -0.80 14.47
C ASP A 148 -1.08 0.54 14.34
N VAL A 149 -1.08 1.13 13.13
CA VAL A 149 -1.81 2.37 12.86
C VAL A 149 -3.32 2.18 13.04
N ARG A 150 -3.92 1.12 12.46
CA ARG A 150 -5.36 0.84 12.62
C ARG A 150 -5.72 0.61 14.10
N GLN A 151 -4.87 -0.09 14.84
CA GLN A 151 -5.07 -0.32 16.26
C GLN A 151 -4.95 0.98 17.06
N ALA A 152 -3.94 1.81 16.80
CA ALA A 152 -3.77 3.09 17.47
C ALA A 152 -4.94 4.06 17.21
N ILE A 153 -5.47 4.10 15.97
CA ILE A 153 -6.69 4.85 15.64
C ILE A 153 -7.89 4.33 16.43
N ARG A 154 -8.09 3.00 16.47
CA ARG A 154 -9.21 2.38 17.21
C ARG A 154 -9.15 2.71 18.71
N ASP A 155 -7.97 2.60 19.29
CA ASP A 155 -7.72 2.74 20.73
C ASP A 155 -7.58 4.21 21.18
N ASP A 156 -7.73 5.18 20.26
CA ASP A 156 -7.52 6.61 20.53
C ASP A 156 -6.12 6.94 21.09
N ARG A 157 -5.10 6.22 20.61
CA ARG A 157 -3.68 6.46 20.98
C ARG A 157 -3.06 7.52 20.06
N ASP A 158 -1.78 7.84 20.25
CA ASP A 158 -1.02 8.76 19.38
C ASP A 158 -0.76 8.13 18.00
N TRP A 159 -1.77 8.13 17.13
CA TRP A 159 -1.68 7.60 15.77
C TRP A 159 -1.28 8.67 14.75
N GLN A 160 -1.51 9.96 15.07
CA GLN A 160 -1.22 11.09 14.19
C GLN A 160 0.28 11.17 13.86
N SER A 161 1.16 10.84 14.81
CA SER A 161 2.61 10.78 14.58
C SER A 161 3.06 9.66 13.64
N MET A 162 2.19 8.68 13.36
CA MET A 162 2.48 7.53 12.52
C MET A 162 2.15 7.77 11.04
N VAL A 163 1.38 8.81 10.71
CA VAL A 163 0.90 9.12 9.36
C VAL A 163 1.33 10.52 8.92
N PRO A 164 1.30 10.84 7.62
CA PRO A 164 1.47 12.21 7.14
C PRO A 164 0.32 13.10 7.68
N PRO A 165 0.57 14.37 8.03
CA PRO A 165 -0.47 15.31 8.50
C PRO A 165 -1.71 15.35 7.59
N ALA A 166 -1.54 15.45 6.26
CA ALA A 166 -2.65 15.45 5.32
C ALA A 166 -3.47 14.14 5.33
N VAL A 167 -2.85 13.01 5.70
CA VAL A 167 -3.58 11.75 5.92
C VAL A 167 -4.34 11.79 7.25
N ALA A 168 -3.77 12.40 8.29
CA ALA A 168 -4.46 12.55 9.57
C ALA A 168 -5.76 13.37 9.43
N GLU A 169 -5.73 14.45 8.65
CA GLU A 169 -6.93 15.24 8.34
C GLU A 169 -8.03 14.39 7.70
N LEU A 170 -7.67 13.47 6.77
CA LEU A 170 -8.64 12.56 6.14
C LEU A 170 -9.17 11.51 7.12
N VAL A 171 -8.31 10.96 7.99
CA VAL A 171 -8.72 10.00 9.03
C VAL A 171 -9.77 10.62 9.96
N GLU A 172 -9.57 11.87 10.36
CA GLU A 172 -10.52 12.63 11.18
C GLU A 172 -11.80 12.96 10.40
N ALA A 173 -11.67 13.49 9.18
CA ALA A 173 -12.81 13.87 8.34
C ALA A 173 -13.73 12.68 8.03
N TRP A 174 -13.18 11.47 7.89
CA TRP A 174 -13.95 10.25 7.64
C TRP A 174 -14.42 9.53 8.91
N ASN A 175 -14.11 10.10 10.08
CA ASN A 175 -14.42 9.52 11.39
C ASN A 175 -14.01 8.03 11.46
N LEU A 176 -12.80 7.74 10.99
CA LEU A 176 -12.33 6.38 10.76
C LEU A 176 -12.25 5.58 12.07
N GLN A 177 -11.93 6.24 13.19
CA GLN A 177 -11.98 5.64 14.52
C GLN A 177 -13.33 4.99 14.80
N LYS A 178 -14.43 5.71 14.61
CA LYS A 178 -15.77 5.15 14.82
C LYS A 178 -16.01 3.92 13.96
N ARG A 179 -15.59 3.96 12.68
CA ARG A 179 -15.71 2.83 11.76
C ARG A 179 -14.92 1.61 12.24
N LEU A 180 -13.69 1.80 12.69
CA LEU A 180 -12.81 0.75 13.19
C LEU A 180 -13.26 0.16 14.53
N SER A 181 -13.99 0.94 15.33
CA SER A 181 -14.56 0.50 16.62
C SER A 181 -15.91 -0.20 16.45
N SER A 182 -16.73 0.16 15.45
CA SER A 182 -18.03 -0.47 15.19
C SER A 182 -17.93 -1.88 14.58
N SER A 183 -16.83 -2.22 13.91
CA SER A 183 -16.65 -3.55 13.30
C SER A 183 -16.51 -4.70 14.31
N ASN A 184 -16.38 -4.42 15.62
CA ASN A 184 -16.31 -5.43 16.68
C ASN A 184 -17.66 -5.80 17.32
N SER A 185 -18.77 -5.20 16.88
CA SER A 185 -20.09 -5.42 17.52
C SER A 185 -20.89 -6.61 16.97
N SER A 186 -20.34 -7.38 16.03
CA SER A 186 -20.97 -8.59 15.47
C SER A 186 -20.17 -9.84 15.84
N GLY A 187 -20.12 -10.13 17.13
CA GLY A 187 -19.44 -11.27 17.71
C GLY A 187 -19.74 -11.38 19.21
N SER A 188 -21.00 -11.62 19.54
CA SER A 188 -21.45 -12.03 20.88
C SER A 188 -22.52 -13.09 20.73
#